data_AF-A0A9N9T5E7-F1
#
_entry.id   AF-A0A9N9T5E7-F1
#
_cell.length_a   1.000
_cell.length_b   1.000
_cell.length_c   1.000
_cell.angle_alpha   90.00
_cell.angle_beta   90.00
_cell.angle_gamma   90.00
#
_symmetry.space_group_name_H-M   'P 1'
#
loop_
_entity.id
_entity.type
_entity.pdbx_description
1 polymer ?
#
loop_
_entity_poly.entity_id
_entity_poly.type
_entity_poly.pdbx_seq_one_letter_code
_entity_poly.pdbx_strand_id
1 'polypeptide(L)'
;MVGGVLSSVIINQMNLYGRISVCGSISSYNDTETTLAPMLQRGFPGKQLKMEGFIVRRWDDRWMEGINQNLEWIKQGKIKYHETITEGFENMFKAFTGMLKGENTGKAIVKV
;
A
#
# COMPACT_ATOMS: atom_id res chain seq x y z
N MET A 1 -3.37 1.19 -4.62
CA MET A 1 -4.77 1.43 -4.18
C MET A 1 -5.07 0.52 -3.00
N VAL A 2 -6.07 0.86 -2.17
CA VAL A 2 -6.48 0.02 -1.02
C VAL A 2 -7.41 -1.12 -1.46
N GLY A 3 -8.07 -0.98 -2.62
CA GLY A 3 -9.07 -1.93 -3.13
C GLY A 3 -10.51 -1.44 -2.92
N GLY A 4 -11.48 -2.28 -3.26
CA GLY A 4 -12.90 -2.09 -2.93
C GLY A 4 -13.58 -0.82 -3.46
N VAL A 5 -14.67 -0.44 -2.81
CA VAL A 5 -15.53 0.70 -3.17
C VAL A 5 -14.76 2.02 -3.23
N LEU A 6 -13.79 2.22 -2.32
CA LEU A 6 -12.98 3.44 -2.29
C LEU A 6 -12.25 3.68 -3.62
N SER A 7 -11.76 2.61 -4.26
CA SER A 7 -11.09 2.68 -5.55
C SER A 7 -12.01 3.20 -6.65
N SER A 8 -13.31 2.87 -6.60
CA SER A 8 -14.30 3.38 -7.55
C SER A 8 -14.63 4.86 -7.37
N VAL A 9 -14.60 5.37 -6.13
CA VAL A 9 -14.83 6.78 -5.83
C VAL A 9 -13.67 7.64 -6.34
N ILE A 10 -12.43 7.19 -6.12
CA ILE A 10 -11.21 7.93 -6.49
C ILE A 10 -11.10 8.13 -8.01
N ILE A 11 -11.47 7.13 -8.83
CA ILE A 11 -11.41 7.23 -10.30
C ILE A 11 -12.16 8.45 -10.83
N ASN A 12 -13.33 8.74 -10.26
CA ASN A 12 -14.15 9.89 -10.64
C ASN A 12 -13.54 11.23 -10.23
N GLN A 13 -12.51 11.25 -9.38
CA GLN A 13 -11.79 12.45 -8.95
C GLN A 13 -10.39 12.61 -9.60
N MET A 14 -9.93 11.62 -10.37
CA MET A 14 -8.62 11.71 -11.03
C MET A 14 -8.56 12.81 -12.11
N ASN A 15 -7.37 13.35 -12.33
CA ASN A 15 -7.12 14.24 -13.47
C ASN A 15 -7.09 13.47 -14.80
N LEU A 16 -7.25 14.20 -15.91
CA LEU A 16 -6.98 13.69 -17.25
C LEU A 16 -5.54 13.14 -17.30
N TYR A 17 -5.35 11.96 -17.91
CA TYR A 17 -4.10 11.19 -17.95
C TYR A 17 -3.58 10.69 -16.60
N GLY A 18 -4.48 10.60 -15.60
CA GLY A 18 -4.15 10.10 -14.28
C GLY A 18 -3.56 8.68 -14.31
N ARG A 19 -2.61 8.41 -13.40
CA ARG A 19 -1.92 7.12 -13.27
C ARG A 19 -2.21 6.48 -11.91
N ILE A 20 -2.46 5.18 -11.93
CA ILE A 20 -2.78 4.39 -10.75
C ILE A 20 -1.74 3.28 -10.62
N SER A 21 -1.01 3.30 -9.51
CA SER A 21 -0.10 2.21 -9.14
C SER A 21 -0.80 1.27 -8.15
N VAL A 22 -0.92 -0.01 -8.51
CA VAL A 22 -1.61 -1.03 -7.71
C VAL A 22 -0.58 -1.92 -7.04
N CYS A 23 -0.32 -1.65 -5.75
CA CYS A 23 0.59 -2.41 -4.90
C CYS A 23 -0.10 -3.52 -4.09
N GLY A 24 -1.43 -3.54 -4.04
CA GLY A 24 -2.21 -4.48 -3.25
C GLY A 24 -3.68 -4.09 -3.17
N SER A 25 -4.44 -4.84 -2.36
CA SER A 25 -5.88 -4.66 -2.15
C SER A 25 -6.28 -5.08 -0.73
N ILE A 26 -5.66 -4.46 0.28
CA ILE A 26 -5.84 -4.86 1.70
C ILE A 26 -7.30 -4.84 2.16
N SER A 27 -8.17 -4.04 1.53
CA SER A 27 -9.60 -4.01 1.84
C SER A 27 -10.31 -5.35 1.60
N SER A 28 -9.72 -6.26 0.81
CA SER A 28 -10.34 -7.54 0.45
C SER A 28 -9.62 -8.75 1.04
N TYR A 29 -8.60 -8.56 1.88
CA TYR A 29 -7.78 -9.69 2.35
C TYR A 29 -8.52 -10.60 3.35
N ASN A 30 -9.51 -10.08 4.06
CA ASN A 30 -10.31 -10.83 5.02
C ASN A 30 -11.67 -11.27 4.44
N ASP A 31 -11.93 -10.99 3.16
CA ASP A 31 -13.20 -11.35 2.53
C ASP A 31 -13.23 -12.87 2.29
N THR A 32 -14.28 -13.53 2.77
CA THR A 32 -14.49 -14.97 2.56
C THR A 32 -15.13 -15.28 1.22
N GLU A 33 -15.63 -14.25 0.53
CA GLU A 33 -16.28 -14.34 -0.78
C GLU A 33 -15.70 -13.29 -1.74
N THR A 34 -15.97 -13.45 -3.02
CA THR A 34 -15.53 -12.46 -4.01
C THR A 34 -16.32 -11.16 -3.84
N THR A 35 -15.66 -10.10 -3.39
CA THR A 35 -16.28 -8.79 -3.26
C THR A 35 -16.55 -8.16 -4.62
N LEU A 36 -17.84 -7.92 -4.89
CA LEU A 36 -18.27 -7.16 -6.06
C LEU A 36 -17.87 -5.69 -5.89
N ALA A 37 -16.94 -5.22 -6.73
CA ALA A 37 -16.54 -3.82 -6.77
C ALA A 37 -17.27 -3.08 -7.90
N PRO A 38 -17.60 -1.78 -7.72
CA PRO A 38 -18.19 -0.99 -8.79
C PRO A 38 -17.29 -0.94 -10.03
N MET A 39 -17.91 -0.92 -11.20
CA MET A 39 -17.23 -1.01 -12.49
C MET A 39 -16.28 0.18 -12.73
N LEU A 40 -14.97 -0.08 -12.66
CA LEU A 40 -13.94 0.94 -12.79
C LEU A 40 -13.83 1.47 -14.24
N GLN A 41 -14.12 0.65 -15.25
CA GLN A 41 -13.88 0.99 -16.66
C GLN A 41 -14.67 2.23 -17.12
N ARG A 42 -15.81 2.54 -16.51
CA ARG A 42 -16.64 3.68 -16.93
C ARG A 42 -15.91 5.02 -16.87
N GLY A 43 -15.02 5.21 -15.89
CA GLY A 43 -14.26 6.45 -15.72
C GLY A 43 -12.98 6.53 -16.56
N PHE A 44 -12.54 5.43 -17.17
CA PHE A 44 -11.24 5.36 -17.84
C PHE A 44 -11.19 6.09 -19.19
N PRO A 45 -12.15 5.90 -20.12
CA PRO A 45 -12.08 6.53 -21.44
C PRO A 45 -12.07 8.05 -21.38
N GLY A 46 -12.97 8.65 -20.60
CA GLY A 46 -13.10 10.10 -20.50
C GLY A 46 -11.88 10.79 -19.87
N LYS A 47 -11.13 10.07 -19.04
CA LYS A 47 -9.95 10.59 -18.34
C LYS A 47 -8.63 10.01 -18.86
N GLN A 48 -8.67 9.10 -19.82
CA GLN A 48 -7.50 8.43 -20.41
C GLN A 48 -6.54 7.88 -19.34
N LEU A 49 -7.10 7.18 -18.34
CA LEU A 49 -6.35 6.72 -17.17
C LEU A 49 -5.46 5.52 -17.52
N LYS A 50 -4.31 5.43 -16.85
CA LYS A 50 -3.45 4.23 -16.84
C LYS A 50 -3.48 3.58 -15.45
N MET A 51 -3.77 2.29 -15.39
CA MET A 51 -3.66 1.48 -14.18
C MET A 51 -2.61 0.40 -14.37
N GLU A 52 -1.69 0.27 -13.42
CA GLU A 52 -0.61 -0.71 -13.49
C GLU A 52 -0.39 -1.39 -12.14
N GLY A 53 -0.49 -2.72 -12.12
CA GLY A 53 -0.10 -3.54 -10.98
C GLY A 53 1.41 -3.77 -10.93
N PHE A 54 1.97 -3.82 -9.73
CA PHE A 54 3.37 -4.13 -9.53
C PHE A 54 3.63 -4.95 -8.28
N ILE A 55 4.74 -5.68 -8.30
CA ILE A 55 5.32 -6.37 -7.15
C ILE A 55 6.76 -5.84 -7.01
N VAL A 56 7.21 -5.60 -5.78
CA VAL A 56 8.52 -5.00 -5.52
C VAL A 56 9.67 -5.76 -6.20
N ARG A 57 9.56 -7.09 -6.30
CA ARG A 57 10.54 -7.96 -6.97
C ARG A 57 10.77 -7.68 -8.46
N ARG A 58 9.87 -6.93 -9.11
CA ARG A 58 10.08 -6.46 -10.49
C ARG A 58 11.35 -5.60 -10.62
N TRP A 59 11.82 -4.99 -9.53
CA TRP A 59 12.98 -4.10 -9.50
C TRP A 59 14.11 -4.61 -8.60
N ASP A 60 14.28 -5.94 -8.50
CA ASP A 60 15.37 -6.54 -7.71
C ASP A 60 16.75 -6.07 -8.20
N ASP A 61 16.90 -5.80 -9.50
CA ASP A 61 18.11 -5.23 -10.11
C ASP A 61 18.47 -3.82 -9.61
N ARG A 62 17.48 -3.08 -9.10
CA ARG A 62 17.62 -1.71 -8.57
C ARG A 62 17.42 -1.64 -7.07
N TRP A 63 17.42 -2.77 -6.38
CA TRP A 63 17.13 -2.85 -4.95
C TRP A 63 18.04 -1.94 -4.10
N MET A 64 19.36 -2.03 -4.34
CA MET A 64 20.35 -1.25 -3.60
C MET A 64 20.32 0.24 -3.95
N GLU A 65 20.00 0.59 -5.20
CA GLU A 65 19.77 1.98 -5.59
C GLU A 65 18.66 2.60 -4.74
N GLY A 66 17.53 1.89 -4.61
CA GLY A 66 16.40 2.31 -3.80
C GLY A 66 16.74 2.44 -2.32
N ILE A 67 17.46 1.48 -1.74
CA ILE A 67 17.88 1.55 -0.32
C ILE A 67 18.75 2.77 -0.07
N ASN A 68 19.80 2.96 -0.88
CA ASN A 68 20.77 4.02 -0.67
C ASN A 68 20.12 5.41 -0.77
N GLN A 69 19.25 5.61 -1.77
CA GLN A 69 18.55 6.88 -1.94
C GLN A 69 17.58 7.17 -0.78
N ASN A 70 16.83 6.16 -0.32
CA ASN A 70 15.93 6.33 0.81
C ASN A 70 16.68 6.63 2.11
N LEU A 71 17.82 5.97 2.37
CA LEU A 71 18.67 6.24 3.52
C LEU A 71 19.20 7.68 3.50
N GLU A 72 19.61 8.17 2.34
CA GLU A 72 20.03 9.57 2.18
C GLU A 72 18.90 10.52 2.53
N TRP A 73 17.69 10.30 2.01
CA TRP A 73 16.53 11.15 2.30
C TRP A 73 16.10 11.10 3.77
N ILE A 74 16.24 9.96 4.44
CA ILE A 74 16.01 9.85 5.89
C ILE A 74 17.04 10.70 6.64
N LYS A 75 18.34 10.58 6.32
CA LYS A 75 19.41 11.38 6.95
C LYS A 75 19.23 12.87 6.72
N GLN A 76 18.71 13.27 5.57
CA GLN A 76 18.38 14.66 5.22
C GLN A 76 17.08 15.16 5.86
N GLY A 77 16.32 14.30 6.56
CA GLY A 77 15.02 14.65 7.13
C GLY A 77 13.89 14.84 6.10
N LYS A 78 14.12 14.46 4.83
CA LYS A 78 13.12 14.53 3.74
C LYS A 78 12.09 13.40 3.84
N ILE A 79 12.48 12.26 4.42
CA ILE A 79 11.59 11.16 4.77
C ILE A 79 11.54 11.03 6.28
N LYS A 80 10.32 11.07 6.84
CA LYS A 80 10.04 10.70 8.23
C LYS A 80 9.45 9.30 8.24
N TYR A 81 9.92 8.46 9.15
CA TYR A 81 9.37 7.13 9.36
C TYR A 81 8.81 7.03 10.78
N HIS A 82 7.76 6.23 10.92
CA HIS A 82 7.14 5.90 12.19
C HIS A 82 7.02 4.39 12.28
N GLU A 83 7.29 3.86 13.46
CA GLU A 83 7.27 2.44 13.74
C GLU A 83 6.41 2.20 14.98
N THR A 84 5.61 1.15 14.91
CA THR A 84 4.92 0.59 16.07
C THR A 84 5.70 -0.66 16.48
N ILE A 85 6.43 -0.59 17.60
CA ILE A 85 7.30 -1.68 18.07
C ILE A 85 6.55 -2.51 19.10
N THR A 86 6.47 -3.82 18.85
CA THR A 86 6.03 -4.82 19.81
C THR A 86 7.24 -5.59 20.30
N GLU A 87 7.50 -5.58 21.60
CA GLU A 87 8.62 -6.33 22.21
C GLU A 87 8.22 -7.79 22.44
N GLY A 88 9.16 -8.71 22.19
CA GLY A 88 9.00 -10.14 22.44
C GLY A 88 8.34 -10.91 21.29
N PHE A 89 8.97 -12.01 20.88
CA PHE A 89 8.46 -12.88 19.82
C PHE A 89 7.10 -13.50 20.19
N GLU A 90 6.87 -13.75 21.47
CA GLU A 90 5.60 -14.25 22.01
C GLU A 90 4.41 -13.32 21.70
N ASN A 91 4.66 -12.04 21.46
CA ASN A 91 3.63 -11.05 21.14
C ASN A 91 3.36 -10.91 19.63
N MET A 92 4.01 -11.72 18.77
CA MET A 92 3.88 -11.63 17.31
C MET A 92 2.43 -11.75 16.82
N PHE A 93 1.64 -12.66 17.40
CA PHE A 93 0.25 -12.83 16.99
C PHE A 93 -0.61 -11.59 17.32
N LYS A 94 -0.37 -10.97 18.47
CA LYS A 94 -1.03 -9.73 18.87
C LYS A 94 -0.65 -8.58 17.93
N ALA A 95 0.64 -8.45 17.59
CA ALA A 95 1.13 -7.45 16.64
C ALA A 95 0.48 -7.61 15.26
N PHE A 96 0.39 -8.84 14.76
CA PHE A 96 -0.20 -9.14 13.45
C PHE A 96 -1.70 -8.84 13.40
N THR A 97 -2.46 -9.26 14.42
CA THR A 97 -3.90 -9.01 14.49
C THR A 97 -4.21 -7.52 14.66
N GLY A 98 -3.44 -6.79 15.47
CA GLY A 98 -3.54 -5.34 15.58
C GLY A 98 -3.28 -4.62 14.26
N MET A 99 -2.30 -5.08 13.47
CA MET A 99 -2.00 -4.54 12.15
C MET A 99 -3.20 -4.65 11.18
N LEU A 100 -3.89 -5.79 11.17
CA LEU A 100 -5.06 -6.00 10.32
C LEU A 100 -6.28 -5.17 10.77
N LYS A 101 -6.35 -4.82 12.06
CA LYS A 101 -7.39 -3.94 12.63
C LYS A 101 -7.08 -2.44 12.48
N GLY A 102 -5.91 -2.08 11.96
CA GLY A 102 -5.48 -0.69 11.83
C GLY A 102 -5.05 -0.05 13.15
N GLU A 103 -4.62 -0.84 14.14
CA GLU A 103 -4.19 -0.34 15.45
C GLU A 103 -2.76 0.24 15.43
N ASN A 104 -1.96 -0.06 14.39
CA ASN A 104 -0.60 0.43 14.26
C ASN A 104 -0.53 1.80 13.57
N THR A 105 0.36 2.67 14.05
CA THR A 105 0.78 3.88 13.34
C THR A 105 2.16 3.64 12.73
N GLY A 106 2.23 3.74 11.39
CA GLY A 106 3.46 3.44 10.67
C GLY A 106 3.77 1.94 10.59
N LYS A 107 5.04 1.58 10.45
CA LYS A 107 5.47 0.20 10.23
C LYS A 107 5.37 -0.61 11.52
N ALA A 108 4.61 -1.71 11.52
CA ALA A 108 4.60 -2.66 12.62
C ALA A 108 5.88 -3.50 12.62
N ILE A 109 6.59 -3.54 13.76
CA ILE A 109 7.84 -4.26 13.97
C ILE A 109 7.71 -5.11 15.25
N VAL A 110 8.13 -6.37 15.19
CA VAL A 110 8.33 -7.20 16.38
C VAL A 110 9.82 -7.24 16.68
N LYS A 111 10.20 -6.79 17.87
CA LYS A 111 11.58 -6.80 18.34
C LYS A 111 11.81 -8.02 19.22
N VAL A 112 12.82 -8.81 18.87
CA VAL A 112 13.18 -10.08 19.54
C VAL A 112 14.42 -9.86 20.38
#